data_AF-A0A971GGS7-F1
#
_entry.id   AF-A0A971GGS7-F1
#
_cell.length_a   1.000
_cell.length_b   1.000
_cell.length_c   1.000
_cell.angle_alpha   90.00
_cell.angle_beta   90.00
_cell.angle_gamma   90.00
#
_symmetry.space_group_name_H-M   'P 1'
#
loop_
_entity.id
_entity.type
_entity.pdbx_description
1 polymer ?
#
loop_
_entity_poly.entity_id
_entity_poly.type
_entity_poly.pdbx_seq_one_letter_code
_entity_poly.pdbx_strand_id
1 'polypeptide(L)'
;MQKIKKIIKLIIFLLFIAFTGSYLPALANNNSNINVPAVPVLYTVSVYDQNYTLQAFKINGHDYFKLRDIAFILKETIIRFDVRWDIRESAIYIKSGYEYHKTGGELIISDTEQTAVPVSSKIYFNDQRLVKQKNK
;
A
#
# COMPACT_ATOMS: atom_id res chain seq x y z
N MET A 1 7.63 33.30 -32.97
CA MET A 1 6.68 32.28 -32.43
C MET A 1 6.93 30.84 -32.94
N GLN A 2 7.34 30.62 -34.19
CA GLN A 2 7.60 29.26 -34.72
C GLN A 2 8.80 28.53 -34.07
N LYS A 3 9.88 29.26 -33.72
CA LYS A 3 11.07 28.67 -33.06
C LYS A 3 10.74 28.07 -31.68
N ILE A 4 9.88 28.74 -30.90
CA ILE A 4 9.43 28.28 -29.56
C ILE A 4 8.55 27.02 -29.70
N LYS A 5 7.64 26.98 -30.68
CA LYS A 5 6.82 25.78 -30.95
C LYS A 5 7.67 24.56 -31.34
N LYS A 6 8.81 24.75 -32.01
CA LYS A 6 9.75 23.69 -32.40
C LYS A 6 10.54 23.15 -31.20
N ILE A 7 10.96 24.03 -30.29
CA ILE A 7 11.68 23.66 -29.06
C ILE A 7 10.75 22.92 -28.08
N ILE A 8 9.50 23.35 -27.93
CA ILE A 8 8.50 22.64 -27.10
C ILE A 8 8.22 21.24 -27.64
N LYS A 9 8.11 21.08 -28.98
CA LYS A 9 7.93 19.76 -29.61
C LYS A 9 9.12 18.82 -29.38
N LEU A 10 10.35 19.35 -29.36
CA LEU A 10 11.57 18.57 -29.11
C LEU A 10 11.71 18.14 -27.64
N ILE A 11 11.32 19.00 -26.70
CA ILE A 11 11.31 18.68 -25.26
C ILE A 11 10.25 17.61 -24.94
N ILE A 12 9.05 17.70 -25.54
CA ILE A 12 8.01 16.68 -25.38
C ILE A 12 8.44 15.34 -26.01
N PHE A 13 9.16 15.36 -27.14
CA PHE A 13 9.70 14.16 -27.76
C PHE A 13 10.80 13.50 -26.92
N LEU A 14 11.65 14.28 -26.24
CA LEU A 14 12.67 13.78 -25.31
C LEU A 14 12.09 13.22 -24.00
N LEU A 15 11.00 13.81 -23.49
CA LEU A 15 10.26 13.29 -22.34
C LEU A 15 9.56 11.95 -22.64
N PHE A 16 9.20 11.69 -23.90
CA PHE A 16 8.58 10.44 -24.32
C PHE A 16 9.58 9.27 -24.40
N ILE A 17 10.85 9.54 -24.71
CA ILE A 17 11.92 8.52 -24.79
C ILE A 17 12.34 8.04 -23.39
N ALA A 18 12.17 8.86 -22.35
CA ALA A 18 12.43 8.46 -20.96
C ALA A 18 11.34 7.54 -20.36
N PHE A 19 10.18 7.37 -21.03
CA PHE A 19 9.10 6.49 -20.57
C PHE A 19 9.05 5.12 -21.28
N THR A 20 9.89 4.89 -22.29
CA THR A 20 9.92 3.60 -23.02
C THR A 20 10.96 2.60 -22.48
N GLY A 21 11.75 2.99 -21.49
CA GLY A 21 12.91 2.23 -21.01
C GLY A 21 12.72 1.54 -19.66
N SER A 22 11.72 0.66 -19.51
CA SER A 22 11.77 -0.56 -18.66
C SER A 22 10.41 -1.27 -18.60
N TYR A 23 9.91 -1.74 -19.75
CA TYR A 23 9.01 -2.89 -19.74
C TYR A 23 9.87 -4.14 -19.61
N LEU A 24 10.22 -4.53 -18.40
CA LEU A 24 10.56 -5.92 -18.15
C LEU A 24 9.23 -6.67 -18.15
N PRO A 25 8.96 -7.60 -19.10
CA PRO A 25 7.86 -8.51 -18.91
C PRO A 25 8.18 -9.32 -17.65
N ALA A 26 7.41 -9.10 -16.58
CA ALA A 26 7.40 -10.05 -15.49
C ALA A 26 6.88 -11.36 -16.07
N LEU A 27 7.73 -12.40 -16.09
CA LEU A 27 7.28 -13.76 -16.34
C LEU A 27 6.23 -14.06 -15.26
N ALA A 28 4.95 -14.12 -15.66
CA ALA A 28 3.93 -14.69 -14.80
C ALA A 28 4.30 -16.16 -14.60
N ASN A 29 4.85 -16.49 -13.44
CA ASN A 29 5.08 -17.88 -13.07
C ASN A 29 3.72 -18.52 -12.81
N ASN A 30 3.34 -19.48 -13.66
CA ASN A 30 2.07 -20.21 -13.61
C ASN A 30 2.03 -21.25 -12.49
N ASN A 31 2.98 -21.24 -11.55
CA ASN A 31 2.94 -22.14 -10.40
C ASN A 31 1.92 -21.61 -9.40
N SER A 32 0.73 -22.20 -9.39
CA SER A 32 -0.32 -21.95 -8.40
C SER A 32 0.02 -22.45 -6.99
N ASN A 33 1.31 -22.67 -6.67
CA ASN A 33 1.86 -23.05 -5.37
C ASN A 33 3.30 -22.52 -5.20
N ILE A 34 3.57 -21.26 -5.53
CA ILE A 34 4.81 -20.59 -5.07
C ILE A 34 4.52 -19.96 -3.72
N ASN A 35 5.24 -20.43 -2.69
CA ASN A 35 5.39 -19.70 -1.44
C ASN A 35 6.00 -18.33 -1.79
N VAL A 36 5.20 -17.28 -1.79
CA VAL A 36 5.68 -15.93 -2.07
C VAL A 36 6.28 -15.38 -0.78
N PRO A 37 7.59 -15.12 -0.71
CA PRO A 37 8.21 -14.62 0.50
C PRO A 37 7.70 -13.21 0.82
N ALA A 38 7.47 -12.99 2.10
CA ALA A 38 7.17 -11.71 2.71
C ALA A 38 8.36 -11.33 3.59
N VAL A 39 9.26 -10.52 3.04
CA VAL A 39 10.49 -10.12 3.72
C VAL A 39 10.23 -8.87 4.55
N PRO A 40 10.50 -8.87 5.87
CA PRO A 40 10.29 -7.68 6.70
C PRO A 40 11.25 -6.55 6.29
N VAL A 41 10.73 -5.33 6.23
CA VAL A 41 11.48 -4.11 5.95
C VAL A 41 11.02 -3.01 6.91
N LEU A 42 11.97 -2.23 7.44
CA LEU A 42 11.68 -1.13 8.35
C LEU A 42 11.70 0.21 7.62
N TYR A 43 10.73 1.06 7.97
CA TYR A 43 10.60 2.43 7.49
C TYR A 43 10.44 3.39 8.67
N THR A 44 11.19 4.49 8.65
CA THR A 44 10.95 5.61 9.58
C THR A 44 9.96 6.56 8.92
N VAL A 45 8.85 6.82 9.59
CA VAL A 45 7.80 7.74 9.13
C VAL A 45 7.59 8.82 10.17
N SER A 46 7.60 10.08 9.73
CA SER A 46 7.30 11.22 10.59
C SER A 46 5.83 11.62 10.43
N VAL A 47 5.13 11.73 11.54
CA VAL A 47 3.78 12.32 11.60
C VAL A 47 3.88 13.54 12.51
N TYR A 48 3.69 14.73 11.91
CA TYR A 48 4.14 15.99 12.52
C TYR A 48 5.63 15.88 12.91
N ASP A 49 5.99 16.28 14.13
CA ASP A 49 7.37 16.25 14.64
C ASP A 49 7.70 14.95 15.40
N GLN A 50 6.86 13.91 15.31
CA GLN A 50 7.09 12.61 15.94
C GLN A 50 7.47 11.55 14.90
N ASN A 51 8.58 10.86 15.15
CA ASN A 51 9.04 9.74 14.33
C ASN A 51 8.50 8.40 14.84
N TYR A 52 8.07 7.56 13.90
CA TYR A 52 7.61 6.20 14.14
C TYR A 52 8.39 5.22 13.27
N THR A 53 8.71 4.05 13.81
CA THR A 53 9.24 2.93 13.03
C THR A 53 8.09 2.02 12.64
N LEU A 54 7.86 1.86 11.34
CA LEU A 54 6.88 0.95 10.78
C LEU A 54 7.59 -0.26 10.16
N GLN A 55 7.03 -1.44 10.40
CA GLN A 55 7.38 -2.62 9.64
C GLN A 55 6.41 -2.80 8.46
N ALA A 56 6.98 -2.92 7.27
CA ALA A 56 6.32 -3.40 6.07
C ALA A 56 6.82 -4.80 5.72
N PHE A 57 6.08 -5.49 4.84
CA PHE A 57 6.54 -6.71 4.20
C PHE A 57 6.71 -6.47 2.70
N LYS A 58 7.90 -6.75 2.18
CA LYS A 58 8.17 -6.73 0.75
C LYS A 58 7.73 -8.05 0.13
N ILE A 59 6.74 -7.98 -0.75
CA ILE A 59 6.11 -9.13 -1.43
C ILE A 59 6.08 -8.81 -2.92
N ASN A 60 6.71 -9.65 -3.76
CA ASN A 60 6.82 -9.43 -5.21
C ASN A 60 7.32 -8.01 -5.59
N GLY A 61 8.27 -7.48 -4.82
CA GLY A 61 8.86 -6.16 -5.07
C GLY A 61 8.05 -4.95 -4.57
N HIS A 62 6.84 -5.16 -4.06
CA HIS A 62 6.00 -4.12 -3.47
C HIS A 62 6.00 -4.18 -1.95
N ASP A 63 5.85 -3.02 -1.29
CA ASP A 63 5.84 -2.94 0.17
C ASP A 63 4.41 -2.84 0.70
N TYR A 64 4.08 -3.71 1.65
CA TYR A 64 2.77 -3.81 2.28
C TYR A 64 2.87 -3.45 3.75
N PHE A 65 2.18 -2.40 4.17
CA PHE A 65 2.13 -1.95 5.56
C PHE A 65 0.95 -2.56 6.29
N LYS A 66 1.14 -2.84 7.58
CA LYS A 66 0.04 -3.20 8.47
C LYS A 66 -0.90 -2.01 8.63
N LEU A 67 -2.14 -2.15 8.16
CA LEU A 67 -3.13 -1.07 8.15
C LEU A 67 -3.39 -0.47 9.55
N ARG A 68 -3.40 -1.30 10.59
CA ARG A 68 -3.57 -0.87 11.99
C ARG A 68 -2.41 0.00 12.50
N ASP A 69 -1.19 -0.25 12.03
CA ASP A 69 -0.02 0.55 12.41
C ASP A 69 -0.14 1.96 11.81
N ILE A 70 -0.64 2.07 10.57
CA ILE A 70 -0.94 3.36 9.94
C ILE A 70 -2.07 4.10 10.68
N ALA A 71 -3.15 3.40 11.02
CA ALA A 71 -4.25 4.00 11.78
C ALA A 71 -3.79 4.52 13.15
N PHE A 72 -2.91 3.77 13.81
CA PHE A 72 -2.35 4.12 15.11
C PHE A 72 -1.51 5.40 15.06
N ILE A 73 -0.59 5.54 14.11
CA ILE A 73 0.28 6.74 14.04
C ILE A 73 -0.50 7.99 13.62
N LEU A 74 -1.63 7.81 12.92
CA LEU A 74 -2.49 8.91 12.48
C LEU A 74 -3.61 9.26 13.48
N LYS A 75 -3.75 8.53 14.59
CA LYS A 75 -4.92 8.63 15.50
C LYS A 75 -5.21 10.03 16.06
N GLU A 76 -4.17 10.85 16.26
CA GLU A 76 -4.26 12.23 16.76
C GLU A 76 -4.35 13.28 15.64
N THR A 77 -4.34 12.86 14.38
CA THR A 77 -4.37 13.75 13.21
C THR A 77 -5.80 13.95 12.70
N ILE A 78 -6.00 14.98 11.87
CA ILE A 78 -7.28 15.21 11.18
C ILE A 78 -7.62 14.11 10.15
N ILE A 79 -6.63 13.33 9.69
CA ILE A 79 -6.79 12.24 8.72
C ILE A 79 -6.91 10.86 9.38
N ARG A 80 -7.18 10.83 10.69
CA ARG A 80 -7.43 9.59 11.45
C ARG A 80 -8.52 8.73 10.83
N PHE A 81 -8.44 7.43 11.08
CA PHE A 81 -9.47 6.48 10.69
C PHE A 81 -9.46 5.28 11.63
N ASP A 82 -10.61 4.64 11.78
CA ASP A 82 -10.74 3.39 12.52
C ASP A 82 -10.62 2.17 11.60
N VAL A 83 -10.15 1.04 12.16
CA VAL A 83 -10.02 -0.24 11.48
C VAL A 83 -10.61 -1.35 12.34
N ARG A 84 -11.73 -1.92 11.88
CA ARG A 84 -12.45 -3.00 12.58
C ARG A 84 -12.48 -4.27 11.75
N TRP A 85 -12.25 -5.41 12.40
CA TRP A 85 -12.57 -6.72 11.84
C TRP A 85 -13.96 -7.13 12.27
N ASP A 86 -14.81 -7.52 11.32
CA ASP A 86 -16.09 -8.16 11.60
C ASP A 86 -15.98 -9.67 11.32
N ILE A 87 -16.06 -10.45 12.39
CA ILE A 87 -15.93 -11.92 12.31
C ILE A 87 -17.11 -12.57 11.59
N ARG A 88 -18.32 -12.01 11.70
CA ARG A 88 -19.53 -12.58 11.09
C ARG A 88 -19.50 -12.38 9.58
N GLU A 89 -19.06 -11.22 9.13
CA GLU A 89 -18.96 -10.90 7.71
C GLU A 89 -17.65 -11.32 7.05
N SER A 90 -16.65 -11.73 7.85
CA SER A 90 -15.27 -11.93 7.40
C SER A 90 -14.76 -10.72 6.61
N ALA A 91 -14.91 -9.54 7.22
CA ALA A 91 -14.71 -8.27 6.55
C ALA A 91 -13.90 -7.27 7.39
N ILE A 92 -13.10 -6.47 6.69
CA ILE A 92 -12.40 -5.33 7.25
C ILE A 92 -13.22 -4.07 6.95
N TYR A 93 -13.52 -3.30 7.99
CA TYR A 93 -14.16 -1.99 7.88
C TYR A 93 -13.14 -0.90 8.17
N ILE A 94 -13.09 0.09 7.30
CA ILE A 94 -12.28 1.29 7.42
C ILE A 94 -13.24 2.47 7.50
N LYS A 95 -13.09 3.30 8.55
CA LYS A 95 -13.97 4.43 8.81
C LYS A 95 -13.15 5.71 8.93
N SER A 96 -13.18 6.54 7.89
CA SER A 96 -12.43 7.79 7.84
C SER A 96 -13.00 8.83 8.80
N GLY A 97 -12.12 9.55 9.52
CA GLY A 97 -12.47 10.57 10.50
C GLY A 97 -12.79 10.02 11.90
N TYR A 98 -12.98 8.71 12.04
CA TYR A 98 -13.28 8.06 13.32
C TYR A 98 -12.02 7.84 14.15
N GLU A 99 -12.19 7.82 15.47
CA GLU A 99 -11.12 7.52 16.42
C GLU A 99 -10.66 6.07 16.28
N TYR A 100 -9.34 5.87 16.21
CA TYR A 100 -8.75 4.54 16.15
C TYR A 100 -8.79 3.86 17.52
N HIS A 101 -9.35 2.66 17.59
CA HIS A 101 -9.36 1.84 18.79
C HIS A 101 -8.22 0.83 18.78
N LYS A 102 -7.29 0.96 19.74
CA LYS A 102 -6.15 0.04 19.86
C LYS A 102 -6.64 -1.38 20.15
N THR A 103 -6.04 -2.35 19.46
CA THR A 103 -6.32 -3.77 19.65
C THR A 103 -5.16 -4.55 20.26
N GLY A 104 -4.01 -3.89 20.45
CA GLY A 104 -2.77 -4.54 20.87
C GLY A 104 -2.04 -5.12 19.66
N GLY A 105 -0.71 -4.96 19.64
CA GLY A 105 0.13 -5.41 18.54
C GLY A 105 0.50 -4.34 17.52
N GLU A 106 0.09 -3.09 17.74
CA GLU A 106 0.50 -1.96 16.92
C GLU A 106 2.01 -1.69 17.06
N LEU A 107 2.66 -1.41 15.94
CA LEU A 107 4.10 -1.10 15.86
C LEU A 107 5.04 -2.20 16.37
N ILE A 108 4.55 -3.42 16.61
CA ILE A 108 5.41 -4.57 16.90
C ILE A 108 6.16 -4.98 15.64
N ILE A 109 7.47 -5.12 15.78
CA ILE A 109 8.41 -5.53 14.73
C ILE A 109 8.74 -7.02 14.89
N SER A 110 8.80 -7.75 13.79
CA SER A 110 9.25 -9.15 13.74
C SER A 110 10.27 -9.34 12.62
N ASP A 111 11.46 -9.83 12.95
CA ASP A 111 12.52 -10.07 11.96
C ASP A 111 12.37 -11.41 11.21
N THR A 112 11.23 -12.08 11.39
CA THR A 112 10.98 -13.38 10.76
C THR A 112 10.39 -13.19 9.37
N GLU A 113 11.04 -13.79 8.36
CA GLU A 113 10.46 -13.93 7.03
C GLU A 113 9.20 -14.78 7.09
N GLN A 114 8.16 -14.35 6.37
CA GLN A 114 6.87 -15.03 6.35
C GLN A 114 6.50 -15.44 4.93
N THR A 115 5.46 -16.26 4.81
CA THR A 115 4.82 -16.58 3.53
C THR A 115 3.63 -15.66 3.33
N ALA A 116 3.60 -14.94 2.22
CA ALA A 116 2.42 -14.18 1.82
C ALA A 116 1.30 -15.13 1.37
N VAL A 117 0.13 -14.99 2.00
CA VAL A 117 -1.08 -15.74 1.65
C VAL A 117 -2.15 -14.74 1.20
N PRO A 118 -2.77 -14.93 0.01
CA PRO A 118 -3.85 -14.06 -0.44
C PRO A 118 -5.05 -14.21 0.50
N VAL A 119 -5.55 -13.08 0.99
CA VAL A 119 -6.78 -13.03 1.79
C VAL A 119 -7.97 -12.68 0.90
N SER A 120 -9.09 -13.36 1.11
CA SER A 120 -10.35 -13.15 0.36
C SER A 120 -11.37 -12.28 1.11
N SER A 121 -11.00 -11.78 2.29
CA SER A 121 -11.84 -10.91 3.12
C SER A 121 -12.34 -9.70 2.36
N LYS A 122 -13.60 -9.34 2.59
CA LYS A 122 -14.18 -8.13 2.03
C LYS A 122 -13.57 -6.92 2.72
N ILE A 123 -13.42 -5.82 1.99
CA ILE A 123 -13.00 -4.54 2.56
C ILE A 123 -14.09 -3.54 2.28
N TYR A 124 -14.51 -2.81 3.31
CA TYR A 124 -15.46 -1.71 3.22
C TYR A 124 -14.77 -0.42 3.66
N PHE A 125 -14.92 0.63 2.87
CA PHE A 125 -14.48 1.98 3.20
C PHE A 125 -15.71 2.86 3.33
N ASN A 126 -15.92 3.43 4.51
CA ASN A 126 -17.13 4.23 4.82
C ASN A 126 -18.42 3.51 4.40
N ASP A 127 -18.54 2.23 4.80
CA ASP A 127 -19.63 1.31 4.46
C ASP A 127 -19.78 0.94 2.97
N GLN A 128 -18.97 1.51 2.10
CA GLN A 128 -18.94 1.16 0.69
C GLN A 128 -17.96 0.03 0.46
N ARG A 129 -18.44 -1.07 -0.14
CA ARG A 129 -17.59 -2.21 -0.47
C ARG A 129 -16.54 -1.79 -1.49
N LEU A 130 -15.27 -1.96 -1.15
CA LEU A 130 -14.19 -1.87 -2.11
C LEU A 130 -14.22 -3.10 -3.00
N VAL A 131 -14.43 -2.87 -4.29
CA VAL A 131 -14.32 -3.90 -5.32
C VAL A 131 -13.00 -3.74 -6.04
N LYS A 132 -12.32 -4.87 -6.33
CA LYS A 132 -11.11 -4.86 -7.15
C LYS A 132 -11.48 -4.20 -8.48
N GLN A 133 -10.84 -3.07 -8.82
CA GLN A 133 -11.05 -2.47 -10.13
C GLN A 133 -10.64 -3.52 -11.17
N LYS A 134 -11.59 -3.91 -12.05
CA LYS A 134 -11.23 -4.63 -13.27
C LYS A 134 -10.45 -3.65 -14.13
N ASN A 135 -9.12 -3.78 -14.13
CA ASN A 135 -8.30 -3.14 -15.16
C ASN A 135 -8.85 -3.62 -16.50
N LYS A 136 -9.42 -2.70 -17.28
CA LYS A 136 -9.89 -2.93 -18.65
C LYS A 136 -8.72 -2.80 -19.60
#